data_AF-A0A1M7B304-F1
#
_entry.id   AF-A0A1M7B304-F1
#
_cell.length_a   1.000
_cell.length_b   1.000
_cell.length_c   1.000
_cell.angle_alpha   90.00
_cell.angle_beta   90.00
_cell.angle_gamma   90.00
#
_symmetry.space_group_name_H-M   'P 1'
#
loop_
_entity.id
_entity.type
_entity.pdbx_description
1 polymer ?
#
loop_
_entity_poly.entity_id
_entity_poly.type
_entity_poly.pdbx_seq_one_letter_code
_entity_poly.pdbx_strand_id
1 'polypeptide(L)'
;MKNKDIEKQLKTLADKMPEPEFKLTYDMPEKKNYYRKGRMAVKAALTFAVIGLFLFGGVCTVNAEFRDYVFNLLKINTVDEAPVMDKGKEQEMTGEKVINDQPRDIRLTAVKNMDDILTVHYIESDSYITNWDGLFYYKDINGVRKFYKAAGEEFIPVDLKKLDRTVEVKGIKGRLDYSYYVEDSSVILYQNEAHNTVLSDGREAAFELIKGKNGRVYLQVSVNPQVGSWAYPVRYNPETGETEDFLEGIRLNGVEISDLPVLMNWILVDDNYAIVTAGAREGEKELYLVDIKEKSIKEIKAVTGLTDVWGAKILENKLFVFTGDPDSFNYISYDLDTGEKKVIYEGIAKWTEGSKADYSVSFTGGRYDLVKKDGKIYLSDELNGQLSEIEGITDKFLSGPLINDAGDKIIVSNFEDGFMKQIGILDVNKNVFYLFDRREDSDIEEYGIGWRDNTIFSIDGANVKQNKYFVSLYLLKE
;
A
#
# COMPACT_ATOMS: atom_id res chain seq x y z
N MET A 1 -10.65 -13.20 -65.91
CA MET A 1 -9.82 -12.07 -66.39
C MET A 1 -8.66 -11.89 -65.41
N LYS A 2 -7.44 -11.77 -65.93
CA LYS A 2 -6.19 -12.08 -65.23
C LYS A 2 -5.70 -10.92 -64.34
N ASN A 3 -5.17 -11.30 -63.18
CA ASN A 3 -4.50 -10.49 -62.14
C ASN A 3 -3.25 -9.68 -62.62
N LYS A 4 -2.96 -9.66 -63.93
CA LYS A 4 -1.80 -8.98 -64.52
C LYS A 4 -2.05 -7.51 -64.87
N ASP A 5 -3.31 -7.09 -65.02
CA ASP A 5 -3.63 -5.70 -65.34
C ASP A 5 -3.60 -4.77 -64.11
N ILE A 6 -3.79 -5.32 -62.90
CA ILE A 6 -3.68 -4.57 -61.64
C ILE A 6 -2.21 -4.32 -61.28
N GLU A 7 -1.33 -5.32 -61.43
CA GLU A 7 0.11 -5.13 -61.21
C GLU A 7 0.72 -4.12 -62.20
N LYS A 8 0.24 -4.09 -63.45
CA LYS A 8 0.71 -3.12 -64.44
C LYS A 8 0.26 -1.70 -64.11
N GLN A 9 -0.95 -1.52 -63.55
CA GLN A 9 -1.44 -0.22 -63.09
C GLN A 9 -0.71 0.29 -61.84
N LEU A 10 -0.39 -0.59 -60.88
CA LEU A 10 0.37 -0.24 -59.68
C LEU A 10 1.83 0.11 -59.99
N LYS A 11 2.46 -0.59 -60.95
CA LYS A 11 3.83 -0.28 -61.39
C LYS A 11 3.94 1.06 -62.12
N THR A 12 2.89 1.46 -62.85
CA THR A 12 2.85 2.75 -63.56
C THR A 12 2.60 3.94 -62.61
N LEU A 13 2.06 3.69 -61.41
CA LEU A 13 1.91 4.70 -60.35
C LEU A 13 3.21 4.90 -59.54
N ALA A 14 3.98 3.83 -59.34
CA ALA A 14 5.29 3.91 -58.67
C ALA A 14 6.34 4.68 -59.51
N ASP A 15 6.34 4.52 -60.83
CA ASP A 15 7.28 5.22 -61.73
C ASP A 15 6.93 6.71 -61.98
N LYS A 16 5.81 7.22 -61.43
CA LYS A 16 5.35 8.61 -61.59
C LYS A 16 5.39 9.44 -60.30
N MET A 17 5.84 8.87 -59.19
CA MET A 17 6.07 9.66 -57.98
C MET A 17 7.46 10.30 -58.07
N PRO A 18 7.57 11.64 -57.96
CA PRO A 18 8.87 12.30 -57.93
C PRO A 18 9.65 11.79 -56.70
N GLU A 19 10.88 11.32 -56.91
CA GLU A 19 11.78 11.03 -55.81
C GLU A 19 11.97 12.31 -54.97
N PRO A 20 11.78 12.25 -53.64
CA PRO A 20 12.16 13.35 -52.80
C PRO A 20 13.70 13.40 -52.71
N GLU A 21 14.32 14.29 -53.47
CA GLU A 21 15.72 14.67 -53.27
C GLU A 21 15.86 15.43 -51.93
N PHE A 22 15.93 14.69 -50.82
CA PHE A 22 16.51 15.22 -49.59
C PHE A 22 18.03 15.17 -49.69
N LYS A 23 18.64 16.18 -50.34
CA LYS A 23 20.05 16.49 -50.12
C LYS A 23 20.20 17.17 -48.76
N LEU A 24 20.40 16.38 -47.71
CA LEU A 24 21.02 16.87 -46.49
C LEU A 24 22.52 17.05 -46.73
N THR A 25 22.91 18.22 -47.26
CA THR A 25 24.28 18.71 -47.11
C THR A 25 24.46 19.14 -45.66
N TYR A 26 25.07 18.28 -44.85
CA TYR A 26 25.65 18.68 -43.57
C TYR A 26 27.12 18.99 -43.81
N ASP A 27 27.48 20.26 -43.72
CA ASP A 27 28.86 20.64 -43.40
C ASP A 27 29.15 20.14 -41.99
N MET A 28 30.14 19.26 -41.85
CA MET A 28 30.62 18.85 -40.53
C MET A 28 31.57 19.92 -39.98
N PRO A 29 31.26 20.59 -38.86
CA PRO A 29 32.28 21.27 -38.08
C PRO A 29 33.13 20.20 -37.38
N GLU A 30 34.43 20.41 -37.41
CA GLU A 30 35.45 19.51 -36.87
C GLU A 30 35.16 19.01 -35.43
N LYS A 31 35.42 17.71 -35.24
CA LYS A 31 35.35 16.99 -33.97
C LYS A 31 36.10 17.69 -32.85
N LYS A 32 35.41 17.99 -31.73
CA LYS A 32 35.97 17.98 -30.35
C LYS A 32 34.87 17.92 -29.28
N ASN A 33 34.87 16.82 -28.51
CA ASN A 33 34.42 16.65 -27.11
C ASN A 33 33.02 17.10 -26.65
N TYR A 34 31.93 16.51 -27.15
CA TYR A 34 30.61 16.58 -26.49
C TYR A 34 29.79 15.28 -26.69
N TYR A 35 30.07 14.22 -25.91
CA TYR A 35 29.37 12.92 -26.09
C TYR A 35 28.66 12.34 -24.86
N ARG A 36 28.57 13.06 -23.72
CA ARG A 36 27.91 12.54 -22.51
C ARG A 36 26.63 13.27 -22.08
N LYS A 37 26.52 14.58 -22.33
CA LYS A 37 25.31 15.37 -21.96
C LYS A 37 24.14 15.25 -22.95
N GLY A 38 24.40 14.91 -24.22
CA GLY A 38 23.36 14.77 -25.24
C GLY A 38 22.46 13.55 -25.07
N ARG A 39 22.98 12.42 -24.55
CA ARG A 39 22.19 11.20 -24.35
C ARG A 39 21.12 11.34 -23.26
N MET A 40 21.40 12.08 -22.18
CA MET A 40 20.40 12.32 -21.12
C MET A 40 19.31 13.29 -21.56
N ALA A 41 19.65 14.36 -22.28
CA ALA A 41 18.67 15.30 -22.80
C ALA A 41 17.72 14.64 -23.82
N VAL A 42 18.25 13.75 -24.67
CA VAL A 42 17.44 12.97 -25.63
C VAL A 42 16.59 11.92 -24.93
N LYS A 43 17.11 11.22 -23.91
CA LYS A 43 16.32 10.28 -23.10
C LYS A 43 15.19 10.98 -22.36
N ALA A 44 15.47 12.09 -21.67
CA ALA A 44 14.46 12.86 -20.95
C ALA A 44 13.38 13.41 -21.91
N ALA A 45 13.77 13.97 -23.06
CA ALA A 45 12.83 14.48 -24.06
C ALA A 45 11.95 13.37 -24.66
N LEU A 46 12.48 12.16 -24.88
CA LEU A 46 11.68 11.00 -25.30
C LEU A 46 10.73 10.52 -24.20
N THR A 47 11.19 10.46 -22.95
CA THR A 47 10.34 10.07 -21.81
C THR A 47 9.18 11.06 -21.63
N PHE A 48 9.42 12.37 -21.73
CA PHE A 48 8.35 13.37 -21.67
C PHE A 48 7.39 13.31 -22.87
N ALA A 49 7.89 12.99 -24.07
CA ALA A 49 7.03 12.80 -25.25
C ALA A 49 6.15 11.53 -25.14
N VAL A 50 6.68 10.47 -24.54
CA VAL A 50 5.93 9.22 -24.28
C VAL A 50 4.88 9.44 -23.17
N ILE A 51 5.24 10.12 -22.08
CA ILE A 51 4.28 10.52 -21.02
C ILE A 51 3.17 11.43 -21.60
N GLY A 52 3.52 12.35 -22.50
CA GLY A 52 2.54 13.19 -23.20
C GLY A 52 1.55 12.42 -24.08
N LEU A 53 1.96 11.26 -24.63
CA LEU A 53 1.08 10.37 -25.39
C LEU A 53 0.15 9.53 -24.49
N PHE A 54 0.53 9.26 -23.24
CA PHE A 54 -0.33 8.59 -22.26
C PHE A 54 -1.37 9.52 -21.61
N LEU A 55 -1.05 10.82 -21.47
CA LEU A 55 -1.95 11.80 -20.85
C LEU A 55 -3.14 12.23 -21.74
N PHE A 56 -3.05 12.05 -23.06
CA PHE A 56 -4.14 12.38 -23.98
C PHE A 56 -4.80 11.10 -24.51
N GLY A 57 -5.92 10.75 -23.88
CA GLY A 57 -6.77 9.62 -24.22
C GLY A 57 -6.91 9.38 -25.72
N GLY A 58 -6.38 8.24 -26.15
CA GLY A 58 -6.52 7.72 -27.50
C GLY A 58 -5.93 6.32 -27.53
N VAL A 59 -6.79 5.31 -27.42
CA VAL A 59 -6.48 3.93 -27.79
C VAL A 59 -6.07 3.95 -29.27
N CYS A 60 -4.78 4.11 -29.53
CA CYS A 60 -4.19 3.81 -30.82
C CYS A 60 -3.27 2.63 -30.60
N THR A 61 -3.60 1.54 -31.27
CA THR A 61 -2.83 0.32 -31.44
C THR A 61 -1.38 0.64 -31.81
N VAL A 62 -0.54 0.89 -30.82
CA VAL A 62 0.90 0.87 -30.98
C VAL A 62 1.31 -0.59 -31.19
N ASN A 63 2.11 -0.81 -32.24
CA ASN A 63 2.76 -2.07 -32.56
C ASN A 63 3.39 -2.68 -31.29
N ALA A 64 3.27 -4.00 -31.10
CA ALA A 64 3.88 -4.73 -29.98
C ALA A 64 5.37 -4.37 -29.77
N GLU A 65 6.13 -4.14 -30.84
CA GLU A 65 7.55 -3.73 -30.77
C GLU A 65 7.74 -2.34 -30.13
N PHE A 66 6.80 -1.40 -30.33
CA PHE A 66 6.87 -0.09 -29.69
C PHE A 66 6.47 -0.19 -28.21
N ARG A 67 5.48 -1.04 -27.88
CA ARG A 67 5.13 -1.34 -26.49
C ARG A 67 6.33 -1.97 -25.77
N ASP A 68 6.92 -3.01 -26.34
CA ASP A 68 8.13 -3.65 -25.83
C ASP A 68 9.29 -2.66 -25.68
N TYR A 69 9.43 -1.70 -26.60
CA TYR A 69 10.42 -0.64 -26.49
C TYR A 69 10.16 0.30 -25.31
N VAL A 70 8.90 0.76 -25.12
CA VAL A 70 8.51 1.59 -23.97
C VAL A 70 8.67 0.82 -22.67
N PHE A 71 8.27 -0.44 -22.64
CA PHE A 71 8.51 -1.34 -21.50
C PHE A 71 9.97 -1.47 -21.13
N ASN A 72 10.85 -1.65 -22.12
CA ASN A 72 12.29 -1.72 -21.86
C ASN A 72 12.86 -0.39 -21.34
N LEU A 73 12.19 0.75 -21.57
CA LEU A 73 12.56 2.03 -20.96
C LEU A 73 12.08 2.15 -19.50
N LEU A 74 10.97 1.51 -19.15
CA LEU A 74 10.37 1.54 -17.81
C LEU A 74 10.87 0.41 -16.90
N LYS A 75 11.43 -0.66 -17.48
CA LYS A 75 12.15 -1.69 -16.75
C LYS A 75 13.41 -1.07 -16.14
N ILE A 76 13.54 -1.21 -14.83
CA ILE A 76 14.79 -0.89 -14.14
C ILE A 76 15.80 -1.95 -14.59
N ASN A 77 16.85 -1.50 -15.27
CA ASN A 77 17.81 -2.41 -15.91
C ASN A 77 18.84 -2.95 -14.90
N THR A 78 19.00 -2.24 -13.79
CA THR A 78 19.81 -2.71 -12.68
C THR A 78 19.07 -3.85 -11.97
N VAL A 79 19.68 -5.02 -11.89
CA VAL A 79 19.19 -6.14 -11.08
C VAL A 79 19.57 -5.87 -9.64
N ASP A 80 18.63 -5.99 -8.71
CA ASP A 80 18.90 -5.92 -7.29
C ASP A 80 19.54 -7.25 -6.85
N GLU A 81 20.69 -7.15 -6.18
CA GLU A 81 21.43 -8.31 -5.71
C GLU A 81 21.97 -7.88 -4.37
N ALA A 82 21.50 -8.54 -3.29
CA ALA A 82 22.08 -8.33 -1.99
C ALA A 82 23.59 -8.60 -2.06
N PRO A 83 24.43 -7.78 -1.42
CA PRO A 83 25.87 -8.01 -1.44
C PRO A 83 26.17 -9.40 -0.86
N VAL A 84 26.93 -10.20 -1.61
CA VAL A 84 27.41 -11.50 -1.13
C VAL A 84 28.31 -11.24 0.09
N MET A 85 27.84 -11.68 1.25
CA MET A 85 28.55 -11.50 2.51
C MET A 85 29.76 -12.43 2.55
N ASP A 86 30.92 -11.92 2.14
CA ASP A 86 32.16 -12.69 2.11
C ASP A 86 32.49 -13.16 3.53
N LYS A 87 32.67 -14.47 3.69
CA LYS A 87 33.03 -15.09 4.97
C LYS A 87 34.46 -14.66 5.33
N GLY A 88 34.60 -13.53 6.02
CA GLY A 88 35.83 -13.16 6.72
C GLY A 88 36.72 -12.12 6.06
N LYS A 89 36.19 -11.15 5.31
CA LYS A 89 36.95 -9.93 4.97
C LYS A 89 36.15 -8.70 5.33
N GLU A 90 36.61 -7.95 6.33
CA GLU A 90 36.33 -6.52 6.45
C GLU A 90 36.68 -5.89 5.10
N GLN A 91 35.68 -5.43 4.37
CA GLN A 91 35.92 -4.57 3.21
C GLN A 91 36.39 -3.23 3.75
N GLU A 92 37.60 -2.82 3.37
CA GLU A 92 38.11 -1.46 3.60
C GLU A 92 37.15 -0.46 2.95
N MET A 93 36.31 0.19 3.77
CA MET A 93 35.59 1.38 3.37
C MET A 93 36.60 2.50 3.13
N THR A 94 36.91 2.75 1.86
CA THR A 94 37.66 3.94 1.44
C THR A 94 36.76 5.16 1.56
N GLY A 95 36.75 5.77 2.74
CA GLY A 95 36.04 7.03 2.99
C GLY A 95 35.33 7.09 4.35
N GLU A 96 36.05 6.80 5.44
CA GLU A 96 35.52 6.97 6.79
C GLU A 96 35.18 8.44 7.07
N LYS A 97 33.87 8.74 7.12
CA LYS A 97 33.33 9.60 8.16
C LYS A 97 32.85 8.66 9.27
N VAL A 98 33.73 8.39 10.25
CA VAL A 98 33.32 7.66 11.45
C VAL A 98 32.33 8.55 12.20
N ILE A 99 31.04 8.24 12.06
CA ILE A 99 29.99 8.80 12.93
C ILE A 99 30.09 8.01 14.24
N ASN A 100 30.84 8.54 15.19
CA ASN A 100 30.97 8.00 16.56
C ASN A 100 29.62 8.13 17.30
N ASP A 101 28.66 7.24 17.02
CA ASP A 101 27.60 6.81 17.95
C ASP A 101 26.64 5.72 17.40
N GLN A 102 26.99 5.01 16.32
CA GLN A 102 26.17 3.87 15.85
C GLN A 102 26.27 2.69 16.84
N PRO A 103 25.14 2.09 17.29
CA PRO A 103 25.15 0.87 18.09
C PRO A 103 25.89 -0.25 17.34
N ARG A 104 26.60 -1.13 18.04
CA ARG A 104 27.31 -2.28 17.43
C ARG A 104 26.40 -3.24 16.65
N ASP A 105 25.08 -3.08 16.76
CA ASP A 105 24.08 -4.07 16.42
C ASP A 105 23.38 -3.83 15.06
N ILE A 106 23.43 -2.64 14.45
CA ILE A 106 22.86 -2.36 13.12
C ILE A 106 23.94 -1.75 12.21
N ARG A 107 24.12 -2.29 11.00
CA ARG A 107 25.17 -1.85 10.07
C ARG A 107 24.62 -1.71 8.66
N LEU A 108 24.84 -0.54 8.06
CA LEU A 108 24.67 -0.35 6.62
C LEU A 108 25.82 -1.09 5.90
N THR A 109 25.50 -2.15 5.17
CA THR A 109 26.50 -3.00 4.50
C THR A 109 26.74 -2.59 3.05
N ALA A 110 25.73 -2.05 2.39
CA ALA A 110 25.86 -1.52 1.04
C ALA A 110 24.76 -0.51 0.68
N VAL A 111 25.06 0.35 -0.30
CA VAL A 111 24.13 1.27 -0.95
C VAL A 111 24.20 1.03 -2.46
N LYS A 112 23.05 0.88 -3.10
CA LYS A 112 22.94 0.61 -4.53
C LYS A 112 21.92 1.53 -5.18
N ASN A 113 22.36 2.29 -6.18
CA ASN A 113 21.45 3.06 -7.02
C ASN A 113 20.85 2.14 -8.08
N MET A 114 19.52 2.09 -8.14
CA MET A 114 18.75 1.33 -9.12
C MET A 114 18.22 2.33 -10.15
N ASP A 115 19.07 2.59 -11.15
CA ASP A 115 18.87 3.65 -12.15
C ASP A 115 18.59 5.02 -11.47
N ASP A 116 17.83 5.89 -12.15
CA ASP A 116 17.39 7.19 -11.61
C ASP A 116 16.05 7.09 -10.87
N ILE A 117 15.61 5.87 -10.50
CA ILE A 117 14.28 5.62 -9.93
C ILE A 117 14.33 5.42 -8.43
N LEU A 118 15.26 4.60 -7.91
CA LEU A 118 15.35 4.35 -6.48
C LEU A 118 16.78 4.06 -6.03
N THR A 119 16.99 4.11 -4.71
CA THR A 119 18.22 3.68 -4.05
C THR A 119 17.87 2.59 -3.04
N VAL A 120 18.70 1.55 -2.95
CA VAL A 120 18.56 0.44 -2.01
C VAL A 120 19.67 0.52 -0.97
N HIS A 121 19.30 0.52 0.30
CA HIS A 121 20.21 0.40 1.44
C HIS A 121 20.06 -0.99 2.03
N TYR A 122 21.17 -1.74 2.11
CA TYR A 122 21.19 -3.06 2.73
C TYR A 122 21.70 -2.91 4.16
N ILE A 123 20.89 -3.31 5.11
CA ILE A 123 21.18 -3.21 6.53
C ILE A 123 21.24 -4.62 7.10
N GLU A 124 22.28 -4.86 7.88
CA GLU A 124 22.48 -6.09 8.66
C GLU A 124 22.40 -5.79 10.15
N SER A 125 21.87 -6.76 10.90
CA SER A 125 21.88 -6.75 12.36
C SER A 125 22.22 -8.12 12.93
N ASP A 126 23.07 -8.12 13.97
CA ASP A 126 23.39 -9.30 14.79
C ASP A 126 22.25 -9.62 15.80
N SER A 127 21.30 -8.68 15.95
CA SER A 127 20.08 -8.82 16.77
C SER A 127 18.84 -8.88 15.90
N TYR A 128 17.76 -9.50 16.39
CA TYR A 128 16.47 -9.46 15.69
C TYR A 128 16.04 -8.01 15.47
N ILE A 129 15.99 -7.62 14.20
CA ILE A 129 15.45 -6.33 13.76
C ILE A 129 14.15 -6.61 13.02
N THR A 130 13.12 -5.84 13.37
CA THR A 130 11.84 -5.87 12.65
C THR A 130 11.27 -4.46 12.59
N ASN A 131 10.22 -4.30 11.80
CA ASN A 131 9.50 -3.06 11.67
C ASN A 131 8.18 -3.07 12.45
N TRP A 132 7.81 -1.91 12.99
CA TRP A 132 6.51 -1.65 13.57
C TRP A 132 6.02 -0.26 13.14
N ASP A 133 5.02 -0.23 12.27
CA ASP A 133 4.36 1.01 11.78
C ASP A 133 5.36 2.09 11.34
N GLY A 134 6.40 1.68 10.59
CA GLY A 134 7.42 2.57 10.05
C GLY A 134 8.69 2.72 10.90
N LEU A 135 8.70 2.28 12.17
CA LEU A 135 9.91 2.26 13.01
C LEU A 135 10.59 0.89 13.01
N PHE A 136 11.91 0.88 12.86
CA PHE A 136 12.72 -0.30 13.11
C PHE A 136 12.96 -0.44 14.60
N TYR A 137 12.91 -1.65 15.13
CA TYR A 137 13.35 -1.90 16.49
C TYR A 137 14.10 -3.20 16.63
N TYR A 138 14.99 -3.23 17.63
CA TYR A 138 15.66 -4.43 18.11
C TYR A 138 15.66 -4.46 19.63
N LYS A 139 15.91 -5.64 20.21
CA LYS A 139 16.16 -5.80 21.65
C LYS A 139 17.66 -5.86 21.90
N ASP A 140 18.18 -5.00 22.76
CA ASP A 140 19.57 -5.05 23.17
C ASP A 140 19.86 -6.28 24.06
N ILE A 141 21.12 -6.46 24.44
CA ILE A 141 21.58 -7.58 25.30
C ILE A 141 20.87 -7.67 26.65
N ASN A 142 20.24 -6.58 27.11
CA ASN A 142 19.48 -6.53 28.36
C ASN A 142 17.98 -6.72 28.11
N GLY A 143 17.57 -7.01 26.87
CA GLY A 143 16.18 -7.14 26.46
C GLY A 143 15.44 -5.82 26.27
N VAL A 144 16.14 -4.67 26.34
CA VAL A 144 15.53 -3.35 26.17
C VAL A 144 15.34 -3.07 24.69
N ARG A 145 14.13 -2.69 24.30
CA ARG A 145 13.82 -2.31 22.93
C ARG A 145 14.41 -0.94 22.59
N LYS A 146 15.04 -0.83 21.44
CA LYS A 146 15.55 0.42 20.86
C LYS A 146 14.88 0.64 19.51
N PHE A 147 14.39 1.86 19.26
CA PHE A 147 13.64 2.20 18.06
C PHE A 147 14.43 3.19 17.19
N TYR A 148 14.29 3.06 15.88
CA TYR A 148 14.96 3.88 14.88
C TYR A 148 14.03 4.18 13.72
N LYS A 149 14.12 5.39 13.19
CA LYS A 149 13.50 5.77 11.93
C LYS A 149 14.57 5.73 10.85
N ALA A 150 14.24 5.20 9.68
CA ALA A 150 15.09 5.34 8.52
C ALA A 150 14.89 6.73 7.90
N ALA A 151 15.97 7.46 7.66
CA ALA A 151 15.98 8.76 7.02
C ALA A 151 17.14 8.81 6.01
N GLY A 152 16.85 8.49 4.75
CA GLY A 152 17.91 8.34 3.77
C GLY A 152 18.84 7.18 4.13
N GLU A 153 20.13 7.50 4.26
CA GLU A 153 21.21 6.56 4.64
C GLU A 153 21.36 6.39 6.16
N GLU A 154 20.62 7.16 6.97
CA GLU A 154 20.77 7.18 8.42
C GLU A 154 19.62 6.45 9.14
N PHE A 155 19.97 5.74 10.22
CA PHE A 155 19.02 5.24 11.20
C PHE A 155 19.04 6.18 12.40
N ILE A 156 18.02 7.01 12.49
CA ILE A 156 17.91 8.03 13.53
C ILE A 156 17.24 7.37 14.75
N PRO A 157 17.89 7.35 15.93
CA PRO A 157 17.25 6.84 17.15
C PRO A 157 15.96 7.60 17.45
N VAL A 158 14.92 6.86 17.82
CA VAL A 158 13.62 7.42 18.20
C VAL A 158 13.33 7.06 19.65
N ASP A 159 13.19 8.08 20.48
CA ASP A 159 12.75 7.93 21.85
C ASP A 159 11.23 7.91 21.91
N LEU A 160 10.66 6.75 22.23
CA LEU A 160 9.23 6.61 22.44
C LEU A 160 8.81 7.19 23.79
N LYS A 161 7.72 7.96 23.80
CA LYS A 161 7.04 8.35 25.03
C LYS A 161 6.34 7.13 25.61
N LYS A 162 6.50 6.88 26.92
CA LYS A 162 5.77 5.82 27.62
C LYS A 162 4.37 6.31 28.02
N LEU A 163 3.40 5.44 27.84
CA LEU A 163 2.03 5.59 28.31
C LEU A 163 1.69 4.38 29.19
N ASP A 164 1.71 4.59 30.50
CA ASP A 164 1.22 3.64 31.49
C ASP A 164 0.13 4.34 32.31
N ARG A 165 -1.13 3.99 32.06
CA ARG A 165 -2.27 4.71 32.64
C ARG A 165 -3.47 3.80 32.82
N THR A 166 -4.19 3.99 33.92
CA THR A 166 -5.54 3.44 34.07
C THR A 166 -6.55 4.36 33.42
N VAL A 167 -7.38 3.80 32.55
CA VAL A 167 -8.47 4.48 31.85
C VAL A 167 -9.80 3.87 32.24
N GLU A 168 -10.89 4.60 32.04
CA GLU A 168 -12.25 4.13 32.27
C GLU A 168 -13.09 4.44 31.03
N VAL A 169 -13.72 3.42 30.45
CA VAL A 169 -14.63 3.55 29.32
C VAL A 169 -15.92 2.82 29.68
N LYS A 170 -17.05 3.54 29.65
CA LYS A 170 -18.38 3.01 30.00
C LYS A 170 -18.41 2.28 31.36
N GLY A 171 -17.71 2.81 32.36
CA GLY A 171 -17.65 2.23 33.71
C GLY A 171 -16.69 1.03 33.86
N ILE A 172 -16.05 0.60 32.76
CA ILE A 172 -15.04 -0.46 32.78
C ILE A 172 -13.66 0.19 32.90
N LYS A 173 -12.92 -0.16 33.95
CA LYS A 173 -11.55 0.30 34.15
C LYS A 173 -10.58 -0.68 33.51
N GLY A 174 -9.53 -0.15 32.88
CA GLY A 174 -8.46 -0.95 32.26
C GLY A 174 -7.13 -0.24 32.34
N ARG A 175 -6.04 -0.98 32.16
CA ARG A 175 -4.68 -0.43 32.10
C ARG A 175 -4.20 -0.41 30.65
N LEU A 176 -3.69 0.75 30.22
CA LEU A 176 -2.94 0.91 28.99
C LEU A 176 -1.46 0.82 29.32
N ASP A 177 -0.72 -0.03 28.60
CA ASP A 177 0.74 -0.04 28.59
C ASP A 177 1.25 0.03 27.14
N TYR A 178 1.55 1.25 26.72
CA TYR A 178 1.97 1.58 25.35
C TYR A 178 3.25 2.42 25.36
N SER A 179 3.99 2.33 24.27
CA SER A 179 5.00 3.30 23.88
C SER A 179 4.50 3.99 22.60
N TYR A 180 4.65 5.30 22.49
CA TYR A 180 4.15 6.03 21.33
C TYR A 180 5.12 7.11 20.86
N TYR A 181 5.01 7.47 19.59
CA TYR A 181 5.77 8.51 18.94
C TYR A 181 4.86 9.33 18.01
N VAL A 182 5.10 10.64 17.95
CA VAL A 182 4.31 11.57 17.14
C VAL A 182 5.28 12.38 16.29
N GLU A 183 5.05 12.40 14.98
CA GLU A 183 5.83 13.17 14.01
C GLU A 183 4.94 13.58 12.84
N ASP A 184 5.00 14.84 12.43
CA ASP A 184 4.28 15.38 11.26
C ASP A 184 2.78 15.01 11.20
N SER A 185 2.11 15.02 12.34
CA SER A 185 0.70 14.62 12.51
C SER A 185 0.41 13.14 12.28
N SER A 186 1.43 12.29 12.24
CA SER A 186 1.32 10.83 12.33
C SER A 186 1.60 10.38 13.75
N VAL A 187 0.88 9.35 14.18
CA VAL A 187 1.09 8.69 15.48
C VAL A 187 1.47 7.25 15.25
N ILE A 188 2.51 6.80 15.95
CA ILE A 188 2.95 5.42 16.01
C ILE A 188 2.66 4.89 17.39
N LEU A 189 1.96 3.77 17.47
CA LEU A 189 1.53 3.15 18.72
C LEU A 189 2.13 1.75 18.84
N TYR A 190 2.83 1.49 19.93
CA TYR A 190 3.41 0.18 20.25
C TYR A 190 2.83 -0.33 21.57
N GLN A 191 2.08 -1.42 21.55
CA GLN A 191 1.61 -2.05 22.78
C GLN A 191 2.77 -2.80 23.46
N ASN A 192 3.12 -2.40 24.68
CA ASN A 192 4.19 -3.05 25.42
C ASN A 192 3.71 -4.37 26.02
N GLU A 193 2.56 -4.34 26.71
CA GLU A 193 1.91 -5.48 27.33
C GLU A 193 0.38 -5.34 27.20
N ALA A 194 -0.29 -6.45 26.88
CA ALA A 194 -1.74 -6.50 26.86
C ALA A 194 -2.26 -6.81 28.26
N HIS A 195 -3.18 -6.00 28.75
CA HIS A 195 -3.80 -6.18 30.06
C HIS A 195 -5.32 -6.35 29.90
N ASN A 196 -5.80 -7.56 30.20
CA ASN A 196 -7.23 -7.83 30.28
C ASN A 196 -7.72 -7.56 31.70
N THR A 197 -8.93 -6.99 31.80
CA THR A 197 -9.62 -6.78 33.08
C THR A 197 -10.74 -7.80 33.23
N VAL A 198 -10.70 -8.58 34.30
CA VAL A 198 -11.78 -9.51 34.64
C VAL A 198 -12.95 -8.73 35.23
N LEU A 199 -14.09 -8.82 34.56
CA LEU A 199 -15.35 -8.20 34.97
C LEU A 199 -16.03 -9.01 36.07
N SER A 200 -17.00 -8.40 36.76
CA SER A 200 -17.75 -9.07 37.85
C SER A 200 -18.52 -10.31 37.42
N ASP A 201 -18.85 -10.43 36.13
CA ASP A 201 -19.53 -11.58 35.55
C ASP A 201 -18.56 -12.65 34.99
N GLY A 202 -17.26 -12.49 35.23
CA GLY A 202 -16.21 -13.43 34.82
C GLY A 202 -15.73 -13.27 33.38
N ARG A 203 -16.30 -12.33 32.59
CA ARG A 203 -15.78 -12.02 31.25
C ARG A 203 -14.52 -11.16 31.34
N GLU A 204 -13.74 -11.16 30.26
CA GLU A 204 -12.56 -10.31 30.13
C GLU A 204 -12.83 -9.12 29.21
N ALA A 205 -12.39 -7.94 29.64
CA ALA A 205 -12.35 -6.73 28.85
C ALA A 205 -10.90 -6.41 28.43
N ALA A 206 -10.68 -6.22 27.14
CA ALA A 206 -9.41 -5.76 26.59
C ALA A 206 -9.50 -4.27 26.21
N PHE A 207 -8.36 -3.58 26.33
CA PHE A 207 -8.24 -2.17 26.01
C PHE A 207 -7.15 -1.98 24.97
N GLU A 208 -7.49 -1.36 23.84
CA GLU A 208 -6.61 -1.22 22.69
C GLU A 208 -6.58 0.22 22.19
N LEU A 209 -5.38 0.73 21.92
CA LEU A 209 -5.22 2.00 21.22
C LEU A 209 -5.10 1.75 19.72
N ILE A 210 -5.96 2.40 18.95
CA ILE A 210 -6.04 2.28 17.50
C ILE A 210 -5.64 3.61 16.88
N LYS A 211 -4.71 3.56 15.92
CA LYS A 211 -4.29 4.71 15.11
C LYS A 211 -5.41 5.12 14.17
N GLY A 212 -5.74 6.40 14.19
CA GLY A 212 -6.63 7.05 13.26
C GLY A 212 -5.90 7.82 12.16
N LYS A 213 -6.66 8.33 11.21
CA LYS A 213 -6.18 9.34 10.25
C LYS A 213 -5.80 10.64 10.97
N ASN A 214 -4.86 11.39 10.40
CA ASN A 214 -4.40 12.69 10.88
C ASN A 214 -3.94 12.68 12.35
N GLY A 215 -3.29 11.59 12.78
CA GLY A 215 -2.66 11.50 14.10
C GLY A 215 -3.64 11.32 15.26
N ARG A 216 -4.92 11.10 14.97
CA ARG A 216 -5.92 10.77 15.98
C ARG A 216 -5.65 9.40 16.57
N VAL A 217 -5.98 9.22 17.84
CA VAL A 217 -5.92 7.94 18.52
C VAL A 217 -7.31 7.62 19.08
N TYR A 218 -7.72 6.37 18.93
CA TYR A 218 -8.95 5.84 19.51
C TYR A 218 -8.60 4.85 20.60
N LEU A 219 -9.36 4.86 21.69
CA LEU A 219 -9.35 3.82 22.69
C LEU A 219 -10.58 2.94 22.46
N GLN A 220 -10.35 1.68 22.15
CA GLN A 220 -11.40 0.66 22.09
C GLN A 220 -11.37 -0.16 23.37
N VAL A 221 -12.52 -0.28 24.02
CA VAL A 221 -12.76 -1.36 24.98
C VAL A 221 -13.50 -2.47 24.24
N SER A 222 -13.05 -3.71 24.38
CA SER A 222 -13.74 -4.88 23.85
C SER A 222 -13.98 -5.90 24.95
N VAL A 223 -15.16 -6.48 24.98
CA VAL A 223 -15.52 -7.59 25.85
C VAL A 223 -15.82 -8.74 24.91
N ASN A 224 -15.04 -9.81 24.99
CA ASN A 224 -15.23 -11.00 24.17
C ASN A 224 -16.01 -12.05 24.97
N PRO A 225 -17.30 -12.28 24.70
CA PRO A 225 -17.99 -13.45 25.17
C PRO A 225 -17.99 -14.47 24.03
N GLN A 226 -17.89 -15.74 24.38
CA GLN A 226 -18.14 -16.84 23.45
C GLN A 226 -19.57 -16.83 22.83
N VAL A 227 -20.38 -15.78 23.00
CA VAL A 227 -21.78 -15.64 22.57
C VAL A 227 -22.16 -14.22 22.09
N GLY A 228 -21.22 -13.35 21.69
CA GLY A 228 -21.54 -12.04 21.08
C GLY A 228 -20.62 -10.89 21.49
N SER A 229 -19.61 -10.63 20.68
CA SER A 229 -18.58 -9.62 20.94
C SER A 229 -19.16 -8.22 21.05
N TRP A 230 -18.75 -7.49 22.09
CA TRP A 230 -19.05 -6.07 22.25
C TRP A 230 -17.74 -5.29 22.22
N ALA A 231 -17.68 -4.22 21.45
CA ALA A 231 -16.55 -3.31 21.33
C ALA A 231 -17.06 -1.88 21.19
N TYR A 232 -16.49 -0.97 21.95
CA TYR A 232 -16.90 0.44 21.98
C TYR A 232 -15.69 1.37 21.88
N PRO A 233 -15.66 2.25 20.87
CA PRO A 233 -14.59 3.22 20.71
C PRO A 233 -14.89 4.57 21.35
N VAL A 234 -13.85 5.19 21.88
CA VAL A 234 -13.83 6.62 22.22
C VAL A 234 -12.59 7.26 21.59
N ARG A 235 -12.64 8.56 21.29
CA ARG A 235 -11.41 9.30 20.95
C ARG A 235 -10.56 9.42 22.20
N TYR A 236 -9.25 9.28 22.04
CA TYR A 236 -8.30 9.30 23.15
C TYR A 236 -7.13 10.23 22.84
N ASN A 237 -6.78 11.08 23.79
CA ASN A 237 -5.56 11.90 23.72
C ASN A 237 -4.44 11.21 24.53
N PRO A 238 -3.37 10.68 23.91
CA PRO A 238 -2.28 10.02 24.63
C PRO A 238 -1.54 10.95 25.61
N GLU A 239 -1.46 12.25 25.32
CA GLU A 239 -0.76 13.22 26.16
C GLU A 239 -1.56 13.54 27.42
N THR A 240 -2.83 13.92 27.26
CA THR A 240 -3.69 14.36 28.40
C THR A 240 -4.38 13.20 29.09
N GLY A 241 -4.67 12.12 28.36
CA GLY A 241 -5.48 10.99 28.85
C GLY A 241 -6.98 11.22 28.78
N GLU A 242 -7.39 12.34 28.19
CA GLU A 242 -8.80 12.65 28.01
C GLU A 242 -9.43 11.73 26.97
N THR A 243 -10.67 11.33 27.24
CA THR A 243 -11.52 10.55 26.34
C THR A 243 -12.71 11.38 25.91
N GLU A 244 -13.07 11.32 24.62
CA GLU A 244 -14.29 11.92 24.08
C GLU A 244 -15.15 10.81 23.44
N ASP A 245 -16.40 10.71 23.89
CA ASP A 245 -17.39 9.82 23.30
C ASP A 245 -18.01 10.49 22.07
N PHE A 246 -17.44 10.21 20.90
CA PHE A 246 -17.95 10.74 19.64
C PHE A 246 -19.27 10.08 19.22
N LEU A 247 -19.63 8.93 19.79
CA LEU A 247 -20.86 8.20 19.51
C LEU A 247 -22.00 8.56 20.47
N GLU A 248 -21.74 9.38 21.49
CA GLU A 248 -22.72 9.84 22.47
C GLU A 248 -23.97 10.42 21.80
N GLY A 249 -25.15 10.03 22.31
CA GLY A 249 -26.44 10.53 21.85
C GLY A 249 -27.01 9.84 20.60
N ILE A 250 -26.24 8.97 19.94
CA ILE A 250 -26.75 8.18 18.80
C ILE A 250 -27.61 7.03 19.32
N ARG A 251 -28.81 6.87 18.74
CA ARG A 251 -29.80 5.88 19.18
C ARG A 251 -30.30 5.01 18.04
N LEU A 252 -30.27 3.70 18.25
CA LEU A 252 -30.88 2.70 17.39
C LEU A 252 -32.17 2.20 18.04
N ASN A 253 -33.32 2.41 17.39
CA ASN A 253 -34.64 2.01 17.91
C ASN A 253 -34.93 2.53 19.34
N GLY A 254 -34.46 3.75 19.64
CA GLY A 254 -34.62 4.40 20.94
C GLY A 254 -33.59 4.01 22.01
N VAL A 255 -32.77 2.99 21.76
CA VAL A 255 -31.68 2.55 22.64
C VAL A 255 -30.39 3.26 22.24
N GLU A 256 -29.65 3.76 23.22
CA GLU A 256 -28.34 4.39 22.97
C GLU A 256 -27.35 3.36 22.43
N ILE A 257 -26.56 3.73 21.43
CA ILE A 257 -25.68 2.80 20.73
C ILE A 257 -24.67 2.14 21.69
N SER A 258 -24.25 2.85 22.74
CA SER A 258 -23.36 2.33 23.78
C SER A 258 -23.98 1.23 24.63
N ASP A 259 -25.30 1.16 24.69
CA ASP A 259 -26.05 0.24 25.53
C ASP A 259 -26.56 -0.97 24.72
N LEU A 260 -26.22 -1.02 23.43
CA LEU A 260 -26.54 -2.17 22.59
C LEU A 260 -25.75 -3.40 23.04
N PRO A 261 -26.41 -4.57 23.20
CA PRO A 261 -25.73 -5.81 23.55
C PRO A 261 -24.68 -6.25 22.52
N VAL A 262 -24.94 -5.94 21.24
CA VAL A 262 -23.99 -6.17 20.14
C VAL A 262 -23.66 -4.84 19.51
N LEU A 263 -22.41 -4.44 19.67
CA LEU A 263 -21.75 -3.40 18.91
C LEU A 263 -20.35 -3.91 18.63
N MET A 264 -20.01 -4.15 17.38
CA MET A 264 -18.71 -4.68 16.99
C MET A 264 -18.28 -4.07 15.67
N ASN A 265 -17.02 -4.27 15.30
CA ASN A 265 -16.47 -3.90 13.99
C ASN A 265 -16.88 -2.48 13.58
N TRP A 266 -16.31 -1.49 14.24
CA TRP A 266 -16.48 -0.10 13.86
C TRP A 266 -15.30 0.35 13.01
N ILE A 267 -15.57 1.20 12.04
CA ILE A 267 -14.56 1.87 11.24
C ILE A 267 -14.98 3.33 11.18
N LEU A 268 -14.14 4.20 11.76
CA LEU A 268 -14.28 5.62 11.48
C LEU A 268 -13.74 5.89 10.08
N VAL A 269 -14.58 6.47 9.24
CA VAL A 269 -14.20 6.76 7.87
C VAL A 269 -13.53 8.14 7.81
N ASP A 270 -14.19 9.12 8.41
CA ASP A 270 -13.77 10.51 8.55
C ASP A 270 -14.38 11.13 9.82
N ASP A 271 -14.34 12.46 9.96
CA ASP A 271 -14.89 13.14 11.14
C ASP A 271 -16.41 13.12 11.26
N ASN A 272 -17.11 12.81 10.19
CA ASN A 272 -18.57 12.87 10.10
C ASN A 272 -19.18 11.48 10.12
N TYR A 273 -18.51 10.46 9.56
CA TYR A 273 -19.09 9.15 9.35
C TYR A 273 -18.31 8.01 10.00
N ALA A 274 -19.06 7.11 10.62
CA ALA A 274 -18.58 5.78 11.03
C ALA A 274 -19.47 4.70 10.42
N ILE A 275 -18.89 3.53 10.18
CA ILE A 275 -19.64 2.29 9.89
C ILE A 275 -19.52 1.41 11.12
N VAL A 276 -20.64 0.84 11.57
CA VAL A 276 -20.68 -0.05 12.73
C VAL A 276 -21.52 -1.28 12.43
N THR A 277 -21.13 -2.42 12.99
CA THR A 277 -21.98 -3.61 13.04
C THR A 277 -22.68 -3.64 14.39
N ALA A 278 -24.01 -3.58 14.41
CA ALA A 278 -24.77 -3.46 15.64
C ALA A 278 -26.06 -4.30 15.62
N GLY A 279 -26.56 -4.67 16.79
CA GLY A 279 -27.80 -5.43 16.91
C GLY A 279 -28.26 -5.63 18.34
N ALA A 280 -29.51 -6.04 18.53
CA ALA A 280 -30.00 -6.44 19.85
C ALA A 280 -29.44 -7.81 20.27
N ARG A 281 -29.05 -8.65 19.30
CA ARG A 281 -28.48 -9.99 19.47
C ARG A 281 -27.53 -10.32 18.32
N GLU A 282 -26.66 -11.31 18.50
CA GLU A 282 -25.66 -11.72 17.51
C GLU A 282 -26.26 -12.09 16.15
N GLY A 283 -27.40 -12.80 16.14
CA GLY A 283 -28.11 -13.19 14.90
C GLY A 283 -28.95 -12.08 14.27
N GLU A 284 -29.02 -10.90 14.91
CA GLU A 284 -29.78 -9.73 14.47
C GLU A 284 -28.84 -8.56 14.12
N LYS A 285 -27.54 -8.82 14.01
CA LYS A 285 -26.55 -7.79 13.71
C LYS A 285 -26.61 -7.38 12.25
N GLU A 286 -26.55 -6.09 12.01
CA GLU A 286 -26.60 -5.48 10.69
C GLU A 286 -25.53 -4.39 10.60
N LEU A 287 -25.21 -3.96 9.37
CA LEU A 287 -24.30 -2.86 9.11
C LEU A 287 -25.05 -1.53 9.08
N TYR A 288 -24.55 -0.55 9.83
CA TYR A 288 -25.12 0.77 9.94
C TYR A 288 -24.13 1.85 9.55
N LEU A 289 -24.63 2.87 8.85
CA LEU A 289 -23.98 4.15 8.65
C LEU A 289 -24.37 5.07 9.82
N VAL A 290 -23.37 5.55 10.53
CA VAL A 290 -23.49 6.52 11.61
C VAL A 290 -23.06 7.89 11.09
N ASP A 291 -23.95 8.86 11.18
CA ASP A 291 -23.64 10.28 11.02
C ASP A 291 -23.40 10.88 12.41
N ILE A 292 -22.13 11.15 12.70
CA ILE A 292 -21.64 11.64 14.00
C ILE A 292 -22.14 13.06 14.25
N LYS A 293 -22.23 13.89 13.21
CA LYS A 293 -22.62 15.30 13.32
C LYS A 293 -24.12 15.42 13.52
N GLU A 294 -24.90 14.72 12.71
CA GLU A 294 -26.37 14.70 12.79
C GLU A 294 -26.88 13.77 13.90
N LYS A 295 -25.98 13.08 14.60
CA LYS A 295 -26.27 12.15 15.70
C LYS A 295 -27.32 11.11 15.29
N SER A 296 -27.17 10.58 14.08
CA SER A 296 -28.11 9.63 13.50
C SER A 296 -27.43 8.33 13.09
N ILE A 297 -28.21 7.25 13.09
CA ILE A 297 -27.77 5.93 12.65
C ILE A 297 -28.83 5.37 11.70
N LYS A 298 -28.38 4.87 10.55
CA LYS A 298 -29.25 4.28 9.52
C LYS A 298 -28.63 2.98 9.04
N GLU A 299 -29.47 1.99 8.86
CA GLU A 299 -29.03 0.72 8.30
C GLU A 299 -28.59 0.90 6.85
N ILE A 300 -27.45 0.33 6.46
CA ILE A 300 -26.91 0.50 5.10
C ILE A 300 -27.88 -0.01 4.04
N LYS A 301 -28.61 -1.10 4.31
CA LYS A 301 -29.64 -1.61 3.39
C LYS A 301 -30.80 -0.63 3.21
N ALA A 302 -31.16 0.13 4.25
CA ALA A 302 -32.21 1.14 4.16
C ALA A 302 -31.74 2.40 3.42
N VAL A 303 -30.46 2.79 3.59
CA VAL A 303 -29.86 3.93 2.87
C VAL A 303 -29.72 3.61 1.37
N THR A 304 -29.21 2.43 1.05
CA THR A 304 -28.81 2.07 -0.31
C THR A 304 -29.85 1.25 -1.05
N GLY A 305 -30.84 0.66 -0.38
CA GLY A 305 -31.79 -0.28 -0.97
C GLY A 305 -31.14 -1.58 -1.48
N LEU A 306 -29.91 -1.88 -1.08
CA LEU A 306 -29.17 -3.10 -1.45
C LEU A 306 -29.45 -4.22 -0.43
N THR A 307 -29.57 -5.46 -0.91
CA THR A 307 -29.68 -6.66 -0.07
C THR A 307 -28.36 -7.39 0.02
N ASP A 308 -28.27 -8.37 0.94
CA ASP A 308 -27.11 -9.27 1.07
C ASP A 308 -25.79 -8.51 1.30
N VAL A 309 -25.88 -7.43 2.06
CA VAL A 309 -24.75 -6.57 2.42
C VAL A 309 -23.91 -7.23 3.49
N TRP A 310 -22.63 -7.46 3.20
CA TRP A 310 -21.70 -8.07 4.16
C TRP A 310 -20.48 -7.19 4.49
N GLY A 311 -20.30 -6.08 3.76
CA GLY A 311 -19.23 -5.13 4.01
C GLY A 311 -19.53 -3.76 3.42
N ALA A 312 -18.90 -2.73 3.97
CA ALA A 312 -18.94 -1.40 3.40
C ALA A 312 -17.69 -0.59 3.78
N LYS A 313 -17.35 0.39 2.95
CA LYS A 313 -16.39 1.45 3.25
C LYS A 313 -16.90 2.77 2.69
N ILE A 314 -16.38 3.90 3.15
CA ILE A 314 -16.65 5.19 2.52
C ILE A 314 -15.33 5.75 1.99
N LEU A 315 -15.42 6.39 0.83
CA LEU A 315 -14.33 7.13 0.23
C LEU A 315 -14.91 8.45 -0.25
N GLU A 316 -14.35 9.55 0.25
CA GLU A 316 -14.90 10.91 0.06
C GLU A 316 -16.38 10.95 0.49
N ASN A 317 -17.30 11.38 -0.37
CA ASN A 317 -18.74 11.46 -0.11
C ASN A 317 -19.53 10.22 -0.57
N LYS A 318 -18.85 9.10 -0.87
CA LYS A 318 -19.48 7.89 -1.42
C LYS A 318 -19.34 6.70 -0.48
N LEU A 319 -20.46 6.02 -0.24
CA LEU A 319 -20.53 4.74 0.43
C LEU A 319 -20.37 3.61 -0.59
N PHE A 320 -19.36 2.77 -0.40
CA PHE A 320 -19.12 1.58 -1.19
C PHE A 320 -19.59 0.36 -0.42
N VAL A 321 -20.37 -0.50 -1.08
CA VAL A 321 -21.07 -1.62 -0.47
C VAL A 321 -20.73 -2.91 -1.20
N PHE A 322 -20.36 -3.93 -0.42
CA PHE A 322 -20.18 -5.29 -0.88
C PHE A 322 -21.49 -6.07 -0.71
N THR A 323 -21.94 -6.72 -1.79
CA THR A 323 -23.18 -7.50 -1.80
C THR A 323 -22.97 -8.87 -2.45
N GLY A 324 -23.83 -9.83 -2.12
CA GLY A 324 -23.79 -11.17 -2.70
C GLY A 324 -22.83 -12.11 -1.97
N ASP A 325 -22.23 -13.05 -2.70
CA ASP A 325 -21.34 -14.06 -2.12
C ASP A 325 -19.90 -13.53 -2.02
N PRO A 326 -19.18 -13.72 -0.90
CA PRO A 326 -17.79 -13.27 -0.77
C PRO A 326 -16.82 -13.82 -1.84
N ASP A 327 -17.12 -14.97 -2.45
CA ASP A 327 -16.31 -15.55 -3.52
C ASP A 327 -16.65 -14.96 -4.91
N SER A 328 -17.85 -14.37 -5.06
CA SER A 328 -18.29 -13.64 -6.25
C SER A 328 -19.32 -12.57 -5.87
N PHE A 329 -18.85 -11.33 -5.76
CA PHE A 329 -19.61 -10.24 -5.16
C PHE A 329 -19.86 -9.10 -6.16
N ASN A 330 -20.85 -8.27 -5.84
CA ASN A 330 -20.97 -6.96 -6.46
C ASN A 330 -20.40 -5.89 -5.52
N TYR A 331 -19.78 -4.90 -6.13
CA TYR A 331 -19.22 -3.76 -5.45
C TYR A 331 -19.83 -2.48 -6.00
N ILE A 332 -20.61 -1.80 -5.17
CA ILE A 332 -21.52 -0.74 -5.61
C ILE A 332 -21.22 0.52 -4.81
N SER A 333 -21.01 1.62 -5.52
CA SER A 333 -20.91 2.96 -4.93
C SER A 333 -22.29 3.61 -4.82
N TYR A 334 -22.51 4.32 -3.73
CA TYR A 334 -23.70 5.10 -3.42
C TYR A 334 -23.24 6.50 -2.99
N ASP A 335 -23.58 7.52 -3.76
CA ASP A 335 -23.27 8.91 -3.44
C ASP A 335 -24.21 9.40 -2.33
N LEU A 336 -23.65 9.85 -1.20
CA LEU A 336 -24.44 10.20 -0.01
C LEU A 336 -25.24 11.49 -0.17
N ASP A 337 -24.83 12.39 -1.07
CA ASP A 337 -25.48 13.68 -1.29
C ASP A 337 -26.65 13.56 -2.28
N THR A 338 -26.45 12.80 -3.35
CA THR A 338 -27.40 12.68 -4.47
C THR A 338 -28.24 11.42 -4.41
N GLY A 339 -27.79 10.40 -3.68
CA GLY A 339 -28.38 9.06 -3.67
C GLY A 339 -28.12 8.26 -4.95
N GLU A 340 -27.22 8.73 -5.83
CA GLU A 340 -26.88 8.03 -7.08
C GLU A 340 -26.18 6.70 -6.78
N LYS A 341 -26.62 5.64 -7.46
CA LYS A 341 -26.00 4.31 -7.40
C LYS A 341 -25.19 4.05 -8.64
N LYS A 342 -23.98 3.53 -8.46
CA LYS A 342 -23.15 3.07 -9.57
C LYS A 342 -22.44 1.77 -9.21
N VAL A 343 -22.66 0.76 -10.05
CA VAL A 343 -21.95 -0.52 -9.98
C VAL A 343 -20.50 -0.30 -10.42
N ILE A 344 -19.56 -0.63 -9.54
CA ILE A 344 -18.12 -0.57 -9.80
C ILE A 344 -17.67 -1.93 -10.33
N TYR A 345 -18.06 -3.00 -9.64
CA TYR A 345 -17.83 -4.38 -10.08
C TYR A 345 -19.13 -5.20 -9.97
N GLU A 346 -19.37 -6.07 -10.94
CA GLU A 346 -20.54 -6.95 -11.00
C GLU A 346 -20.10 -8.42 -11.11
N GLY A 347 -20.44 -9.23 -10.11
CA GLY A 347 -20.06 -10.65 -10.05
C GLY A 347 -18.54 -10.89 -10.13
N ILE A 348 -17.75 -10.04 -9.47
CA ILE A 348 -16.29 -10.12 -9.47
C ILE A 348 -15.81 -11.08 -8.37
N ALA A 349 -14.79 -11.88 -8.69
CA ALA A 349 -14.16 -12.74 -7.70
C ALA A 349 -12.99 -12.02 -7.00
N LYS A 350 -12.63 -12.46 -5.80
CA LYS A 350 -11.34 -12.08 -5.21
C LYS A 350 -10.21 -12.70 -6.02
N TRP A 351 -9.20 -11.90 -6.32
CA TRP A 351 -8.00 -12.39 -6.98
C TRP A 351 -7.05 -12.99 -5.95
N THR A 352 -7.05 -14.31 -5.86
CA THR A 352 -6.17 -15.08 -4.98
C THR A 352 -5.28 -16.02 -5.79
N GLU A 353 -4.24 -16.55 -5.16
CA GLU A 353 -3.45 -17.64 -5.72
C GLU A 353 -4.33 -18.82 -6.13
N GLY A 354 -4.09 -19.36 -7.32
CA GLY A 354 -4.88 -20.46 -7.90
C GLY A 354 -6.25 -20.06 -8.47
N SER A 355 -6.66 -18.79 -8.35
CA SER A 355 -7.90 -18.31 -8.96
C SER A 355 -7.84 -18.42 -10.50
N LYS A 356 -8.87 -19.02 -11.07
CA LYS A 356 -9.07 -19.14 -12.52
C LYS A 356 -10.10 -18.12 -13.05
N ALA A 357 -10.55 -17.20 -12.20
CA ALA A 357 -11.52 -16.21 -12.60
C ALA A 357 -10.87 -15.17 -13.52
N ASP A 358 -11.37 -15.06 -14.74
CA ASP A 358 -10.92 -14.06 -15.72
C ASP A 358 -11.42 -12.65 -15.40
N TYR A 359 -12.35 -12.51 -14.46
CA TYR A 359 -12.76 -11.24 -13.86
C TYR A 359 -12.58 -11.30 -12.33
N SER A 360 -11.51 -10.68 -11.84
CA SER A 360 -11.16 -10.71 -10.41
C SER A 360 -10.46 -9.43 -9.95
N VAL A 361 -10.53 -9.13 -8.65
CA VAL A 361 -9.92 -7.93 -8.05
C VAL A 361 -8.99 -8.28 -6.89
N SER A 362 -7.85 -7.61 -6.85
CA SER A 362 -6.95 -7.58 -5.71
C SER A 362 -7.01 -6.20 -5.07
N PHE A 363 -7.63 -6.13 -3.88
CA PHE A 363 -7.80 -4.88 -3.16
C PHE A 363 -6.48 -4.41 -2.56
N THR A 364 -6.15 -3.14 -2.75
CA THR A 364 -4.97 -2.54 -2.10
C THR A 364 -5.23 -2.04 -0.69
N GLY A 365 -6.51 -1.89 -0.33
CA GLY A 365 -6.96 -1.23 0.90
C GLY A 365 -7.16 0.29 0.74
N GLY A 366 -6.83 0.87 -0.42
CA GLY A 366 -7.00 2.29 -0.72
C GLY A 366 -8.18 2.62 -1.63
N ARG A 367 -7.99 3.63 -2.50
CA ARG A 367 -8.91 4.04 -3.59
C ARG A 367 -8.71 3.25 -4.88
N TYR A 368 -7.51 2.72 -5.08
CA TYR A 368 -7.09 2.12 -6.33
C TYR A 368 -6.89 0.62 -6.16
N ASP A 369 -7.44 -0.19 -7.06
CA ASP A 369 -7.32 -1.64 -7.02
C ASP A 369 -6.69 -2.20 -8.30
N LEU A 370 -6.17 -3.43 -8.25
CA LEU A 370 -5.78 -4.16 -9.44
C LEU A 370 -6.88 -5.12 -9.86
N VAL A 371 -7.39 -4.95 -11.07
CA VAL A 371 -8.48 -5.75 -11.64
C VAL A 371 -7.96 -6.57 -12.82
N LYS A 372 -8.08 -7.88 -12.73
CA LYS A 372 -7.91 -8.78 -13.87
C LYS A 372 -9.21 -8.85 -14.65
N LYS A 373 -9.15 -8.62 -15.96
CA LYS A 373 -10.28 -8.73 -16.89
C LYS A 373 -9.81 -9.14 -18.27
N ASP A 374 -10.39 -10.21 -18.84
CA ASP A 374 -10.10 -10.68 -20.20
C ASP A 374 -8.59 -10.93 -20.47
N GLY A 375 -7.90 -11.52 -19.48
CA GLY A 375 -6.47 -11.82 -19.55
C GLY A 375 -5.53 -10.61 -19.44
N LYS A 376 -6.08 -9.42 -19.14
CA LYS A 376 -5.31 -8.20 -18.88
C LYS A 376 -5.52 -7.72 -17.45
N ILE A 377 -4.61 -6.87 -16.99
CA ILE A 377 -4.66 -6.28 -15.66
C ILE A 377 -4.80 -4.76 -15.79
N TYR A 378 -5.72 -4.22 -15.01
CA TYR A 378 -6.11 -2.82 -15.01
C TYR A 378 -5.92 -2.24 -13.62
N LEU A 379 -5.55 -0.96 -13.57
CA LEU A 379 -5.74 -0.14 -12.39
C LEU A 379 -7.20 0.35 -12.40
N SER A 380 -7.93 0.04 -11.33
CA SER A 380 -9.28 0.52 -11.11
C SER A 380 -9.26 1.71 -10.17
N ASP A 381 -9.88 2.81 -10.56
CA ASP A 381 -10.19 3.92 -9.67
C ASP A 381 -11.60 3.72 -9.10
N GLU A 382 -11.70 3.33 -7.83
CA GLU A 382 -12.98 3.02 -7.20
C GLU A 382 -13.94 4.22 -7.20
N LEU A 383 -13.42 5.46 -7.13
CA LEU A 383 -14.27 6.66 -7.02
C LEU A 383 -15.21 6.82 -8.22
N ASN A 384 -14.76 6.37 -9.40
CA ASN A 384 -15.47 6.53 -10.66
C ASN A 384 -15.61 5.22 -11.46
N GLY A 385 -15.07 4.10 -10.98
CA GLY A 385 -15.08 2.80 -11.66
C GLY A 385 -14.32 2.79 -13.00
N GLN A 386 -13.41 3.73 -13.23
CA GLN A 386 -12.60 3.75 -14.45
C GLN A 386 -11.51 2.69 -14.36
N LEU A 387 -11.33 1.97 -15.47
CA LEU A 387 -10.24 1.01 -15.63
C LEU A 387 -9.21 1.59 -16.58
N SER A 388 -7.95 1.66 -16.12
CA SER A 388 -6.80 2.05 -16.92
C SER A 388 -5.91 0.83 -17.15
N GLU A 389 -5.60 0.52 -18.40
CA GLU A 389 -4.70 -0.59 -18.72
C GLU A 389 -3.31 -0.26 -18.18
N ILE A 390 -2.77 -1.15 -17.33
CA ILE A 390 -1.39 -1.03 -16.87
C ILE A 390 -0.58 -2.05 -17.62
N GLU A 391 0.27 -1.51 -18.48
CA GLU A 391 1.24 -2.25 -19.20
C GLU A 391 2.25 -2.89 -18.19
N GLY A 392 2.51 -4.21 -18.29
CA GLY A 392 3.67 -4.88 -17.67
C GLY A 392 3.39 -5.60 -16.35
N ILE A 393 2.22 -5.38 -15.76
CA ILE A 393 1.73 -6.18 -14.64
C ILE A 393 1.21 -7.50 -15.19
N THR A 394 1.57 -8.61 -14.53
CA THR A 394 1.15 -9.97 -14.92
C THR A 394 0.60 -10.74 -13.72
N ASP A 395 0.00 -11.90 -14.00
CA ASP A 395 -0.60 -12.77 -12.97
C ASP A 395 0.37 -13.33 -11.92
N LYS A 396 1.68 -13.10 -12.04
CA LYS A 396 2.67 -13.55 -11.04
C LYS A 396 2.68 -12.69 -9.77
N PHE A 397 2.07 -11.50 -9.82
CA PHE A 397 2.09 -10.55 -8.71
C PHE A 397 0.97 -10.79 -7.69
N LEU A 398 0.71 -12.07 -7.37
CA LEU A 398 -0.43 -12.56 -6.57
C LEU A 398 -0.37 -12.14 -5.09
N SER A 399 0.80 -11.69 -4.63
CA SER A 399 1.01 -11.30 -3.24
C SER A 399 0.49 -9.88 -3.01
N GLY A 400 -0.79 -9.81 -2.61
CA GLY A 400 -1.50 -8.65 -2.04
C GLY A 400 -0.85 -7.29 -2.30
N PRO A 401 -1.30 -6.54 -3.32
CA PRO A 401 -0.71 -5.24 -3.63
C PRO A 401 -0.88 -4.29 -2.45
N LEU A 402 0.16 -3.51 -2.16
CA LEU A 402 0.19 -2.60 -1.03
C LEU A 402 0.22 -1.16 -1.54
N ILE A 403 -0.80 -0.37 -1.19
CA ILE A 403 -0.79 1.07 -1.45
C ILE A 403 -0.13 1.82 -0.29
N ASN A 404 0.59 2.90 -0.59
CA ASN A 404 1.14 3.78 0.44
C ASN A 404 0.04 4.64 1.09
N ASP A 405 0.36 5.27 2.23
CA ASP A 405 -0.59 6.09 3.00
C ASP A 405 -1.14 7.29 2.19
N ALA A 406 -0.33 7.87 1.30
CA ALA A 406 -0.74 8.93 0.39
C ALA A 406 -1.69 8.46 -0.73
N GLY A 407 -1.80 7.15 -0.97
CA GLY A 407 -2.70 6.60 -1.97
C GLY A 407 -2.23 6.76 -3.41
N ASP A 408 -0.95 7.01 -3.65
CA ASP A 408 -0.41 7.37 -4.98
C ASP A 408 0.68 6.43 -5.52
N LYS A 409 1.09 5.43 -4.71
CA LYS A 409 2.03 4.38 -5.09
C LYS A 409 1.52 3.02 -4.66
N ILE A 410 1.63 2.03 -5.54
CA ILE A 410 1.29 0.63 -5.24
C ILE A 410 2.53 -0.25 -5.45
N ILE A 411 2.86 -1.07 -4.46
CA ILE A 411 3.87 -2.13 -4.58
C ILE A 411 3.17 -3.45 -4.92
N VAL A 412 3.78 -4.18 -5.84
CA VAL A 412 3.45 -5.56 -6.16
C VAL A 412 4.72 -6.41 -6.11
N SER A 413 4.60 -7.66 -5.66
CA SER A 413 5.74 -8.56 -5.55
C SER A 413 5.45 -9.93 -6.14
N ASN A 414 6.50 -10.57 -6.64
CA ASN A 414 6.51 -11.99 -6.96
C ASN A 414 7.39 -12.71 -5.94
N PHE A 415 6.77 -13.54 -5.10
CA PHE A 415 7.44 -14.30 -4.04
C PHE A 415 7.48 -15.77 -4.43
N GLU A 416 8.68 -16.31 -4.61
CA GLU A 416 8.90 -17.69 -5.01
C GLU A 416 10.02 -18.28 -4.14
N ASP A 417 9.83 -19.51 -3.67
CA ASP A 417 10.84 -20.26 -2.88
C ASP A 417 11.39 -19.53 -1.64
N GLY A 418 10.55 -18.72 -0.98
CA GLY A 418 10.95 -17.98 0.23
C GLY A 418 11.69 -16.67 -0.04
N PHE A 419 11.71 -16.20 -1.29
CA PHE A 419 12.42 -14.99 -1.71
C PHE A 419 11.60 -14.15 -2.72
N MET A 420 11.66 -12.82 -2.61
CA MET A 420 11.03 -11.93 -3.59
C MET A 420 11.91 -11.78 -4.83
N LYS A 421 11.54 -12.48 -5.90
CA LYS A 421 12.27 -12.50 -7.18
C LYS A 421 12.09 -11.23 -8.00
N GLN A 422 10.94 -10.58 -7.88
CA GLN A 422 10.62 -9.36 -8.64
C GLN A 422 9.76 -8.43 -7.80
N ILE A 423 10.01 -7.13 -7.96
CA ILE A 423 9.23 -6.08 -7.33
C ILE A 423 8.80 -5.08 -8.39
N GLY A 424 7.50 -4.78 -8.39
CA GLY A 424 6.90 -3.74 -9.20
C GLY A 424 6.42 -2.57 -8.34
N ILE A 425 6.56 -1.36 -8.86
CA ILE A 425 6.09 -0.12 -8.25
C ILE A 425 5.27 0.63 -9.28
N LEU A 426 3.98 0.80 -9.01
CA LEU A 426 3.07 1.57 -9.84
C LEU A 426 2.90 2.97 -9.25
N ASP A 427 3.32 3.99 -9.99
CA ASP A 427 2.95 5.39 -9.75
C ASP A 427 1.59 5.66 -10.39
N VAL A 428 0.57 5.77 -9.55
CA VAL A 428 -0.83 5.93 -9.99
C VAL A 428 -1.03 7.26 -10.69
N ASN A 429 -0.44 8.34 -10.17
CA ASN A 429 -0.60 9.68 -10.72
C ASN A 429 0.10 9.83 -12.07
N LYS A 430 1.26 9.18 -12.23
CA LYS A 430 2.02 9.19 -13.50
C LYS A 430 1.55 8.10 -14.47
N ASN A 431 0.75 7.14 -14.00
CA ASN A 431 0.40 5.91 -14.72
C ASN A 431 1.63 5.15 -15.24
N VAL A 432 2.67 5.05 -14.40
CA VAL A 432 3.96 4.41 -14.75
C VAL A 432 4.22 3.22 -13.85
N PHE A 433 4.51 2.07 -14.47
CA PHE A 433 4.91 0.85 -13.76
C PHE A 433 6.41 0.61 -13.91
N TYR A 434 7.12 0.64 -12.78
CA TYR A 434 8.53 0.26 -12.68
C TYR A 434 8.62 -1.19 -12.24
N LEU A 435 9.50 -1.96 -12.87
CA LEU A 435 9.74 -3.36 -12.52
C LEU A 435 11.24 -3.63 -12.46
N PHE A 436 11.67 -4.31 -11.41
CA PHE A 436 13.04 -4.80 -11.29
C PHE A 436 13.09 -6.25 -10.83
N ASP A 437 14.14 -6.92 -11.31
CA ASP A 437 14.48 -8.28 -10.92
C ASP A 437 15.38 -8.26 -9.68
N ARG A 438 15.23 -9.26 -8.82
CA ARG A 438 16.09 -9.52 -7.67
C ARG A 438 16.76 -10.88 -7.80
N ARG A 439 18.06 -10.94 -7.49
CA ARG A 439 18.80 -12.20 -7.40
C ARG A 439 18.77 -12.70 -5.96
N GLU A 440 18.34 -13.94 -5.82
CA GLU A 440 18.32 -14.66 -4.56
C GLU A 440 19.73 -14.80 -3.97
N ASP A 441 19.86 -14.47 -2.69
CA ASP A 441 20.96 -14.95 -1.86
C ASP A 441 20.50 -16.23 -1.16
N SER A 442 21.11 -17.37 -1.53
CA SER A 442 20.70 -18.72 -1.12
C SER A 442 20.71 -18.98 0.40
N ASP A 443 21.24 -18.06 1.19
CA ASP A 443 21.30 -18.18 2.65
C ASP A 443 20.37 -17.20 3.40
N ILE A 444 19.52 -16.43 2.71
CA ILE A 444 18.56 -15.49 3.32
C ILE A 444 17.12 -15.94 3.04
N GLU A 445 16.31 -16.02 4.09
CA GLU A 445 14.86 -16.19 4.02
C GLU A 445 14.19 -14.83 4.22
N GLU A 446 13.26 -14.45 3.33
CA GLU A 446 12.55 -13.18 3.40
C GLU A 446 11.13 -13.38 3.95
N TYR A 447 10.69 -12.47 4.82
CA TYR A 447 9.45 -12.63 5.58
C TYR A 447 8.33 -11.68 5.15
N GLY A 448 8.66 -10.55 4.52
CA GLY A 448 7.64 -9.60 4.12
C GLY A 448 8.17 -8.34 3.46
N ILE A 449 7.27 -7.67 2.76
CA ILE A 449 7.47 -6.35 2.15
C ILE A 449 6.42 -5.39 2.70
N GLY A 450 6.78 -4.13 2.88
CA GLY A 450 5.79 -3.12 3.26
C GLY A 450 6.31 -1.69 3.16
N TRP A 451 5.37 -0.77 2.97
CA TRP A 451 5.65 0.67 3.06
C TRP A 451 6.13 1.04 4.47
N ARG A 452 6.99 2.06 4.52
CA ARG A 452 7.54 2.68 5.73
C ARG A 452 7.12 4.14 5.81
N ASP A 453 7.05 4.78 4.66
CA ASP A 453 6.33 6.03 4.42
C ASP A 453 5.85 6.05 2.96
N ASN A 454 5.51 7.24 2.43
CA ASN A 454 5.00 7.40 1.07
C ASN A 454 6.02 7.13 -0.04
N THR A 455 7.31 7.08 0.30
CA THR A 455 8.44 7.00 -0.64
C THR A 455 9.41 5.86 -0.32
N ILE A 456 9.31 5.28 0.88
CA ILE A 456 10.20 4.25 1.38
C ILE A 456 9.41 2.97 1.64
N PHE A 457 9.92 1.85 1.16
CA PHE A 457 9.45 0.52 1.54
C PHE A 457 10.64 -0.36 1.94
N SER A 458 10.39 -1.45 2.66
CA SER A 458 11.46 -2.41 2.96
C SER A 458 11.05 -3.85 2.79
N ILE A 459 12.06 -4.69 2.63
CA ILE A 459 11.97 -6.14 2.75
C ILE A 459 12.76 -6.56 3.98
N ASP A 460 12.13 -7.38 4.81
CA ASP A 460 12.72 -7.90 6.03
C ASP A 460 13.05 -9.38 5.83
N GLY A 461 14.23 -9.82 6.30
CA GLY A 461 14.68 -11.20 6.16
C GLY A 461 15.68 -11.63 7.22
N ALA A 462 16.05 -12.91 7.23
CA ALA A 462 17.09 -13.43 8.11
C ALA A 462 17.88 -14.57 7.48
N ASN A 463 19.11 -14.70 7.94
CA ASN A 463 19.92 -15.89 7.80
C ASN A 463 19.88 -16.66 9.13
N VAL A 464 18.96 -17.63 9.20
CA VAL A 464 18.73 -18.42 10.41
C VAL A 464 19.99 -19.21 10.82
N LYS A 465 20.83 -19.64 9.86
CA LYS A 465 22.05 -20.40 10.15
C LYS A 465 23.11 -19.55 10.86
N GLN A 466 23.17 -18.26 10.53
CA GLN A 466 24.15 -17.32 11.07
C GLN A 466 23.60 -16.44 12.19
N ASN A 467 22.31 -16.58 12.52
CA ASN A 467 21.60 -15.70 13.45
C ASN A 467 21.77 -14.21 13.09
N LYS A 468 21.61 -13.91 11.80
CA LYS A 468 21.70 -12.54 11.26
C LYS A 468 20.38 -12.12 10.67
N TYR A 469 20.06 -10.84 10.81
CA TYR A 469 18.82 -10.25 10.33
C TYR A 469 19.12 -9.13 9.35
N PHE A 470 18.24 -8.96 8.38
CA PHE A 470 18.46 -8.09 7.23
C PHE A 470 17.24 -7.23 6.94
N VAL A 471 17.50 -6.00 6.55
CA VAL A 471 16.52 -5.09 5.98
C VAL A 471 17.08 -4.56 4.67
N SER A 472 16.35 -4.76 3.57
CA SER A 472 16.60 -4.05 2.32
C SER A 472 15.63 -2.88 2.26
N LEU A 473 16.13 -1.67 2.44
CA LEU A 473 15.35 -0.44 2.44
C LEU A 473 15.42 0.21 1.06
N TYR A 474 14.27 0.40 0.41
CA TYR A 474 14.15 0.97 -0.93
C TYR A 474 13.59 2.38 -0.82
N LEU A 475 14.34 3.36 -1.31
CA LEU A 475 14.03 4.77 -1.28
C LEU A 475 13.73 5.25 -2.69
N LEU A 476 12.49 5.61 -2.98
CA LEU A 476 12.08 6.18 -4.25
C LEU A 476 12.66 7.59 -4.42
N LYS A 477 13.18 7.89 -5.61
CA LYS A 477 13.60 9.23 -6.01
C LYS A 477 12.37 9.97 -6.54
N GLU A 478 12.15 11.20 -6.06
CA GLU A 478 10.99 12.03 -6.46
C GLU A 478 11.02 12.51 -7.92
#